data_AF-A0A2H5WWE4-F1
#
_entry.id   AF-A0A2H5WWE4-F1
#
_cell.length_a   1.000
_cell.length_b   1.000
_cell.length_c   1.000
_cell.angle_alpha   90.00
_cell.angle_beta   90.00
_cell.angle_gamma   90.00
#
_symmetry.space_group_name_H-M   'P 1'
#
loop_
_entity.id
_entity.type
_entity.pdbx_description
1 polymer ?
#
loop_
_entity_poly.entity_id
_entity_poly.type
_entity_poly.pdbx_seq_one_letter_code
_entity_poly.pdbx_strand_id
1 'polypeptide(L)'
;MRGYLIGATMFIALSLSIGYILFYRKGSQQVYPQAVSVNALLKQAMTKYDSGDIQGFLHNLEKATRIPYWKAPDRAVLRAVCRYLNQIDAAEYPSVNCLALSVVLRASCAERASDDAVEYLTLCACYEVLNAKILSCDAQAHALLSKHFSSGVKRLKAIKRHTGFVGDQIYTWQTDSEGRKLLMELRQLCESITDALEVWLAPVPESGR
;
A
#
# COMPACT_ATOMS: atom_id res chain seq x y z
N MET A 1 -38.29 42.33 -23.99
CA MET A 1 -36.91 42.24 -23.44
C MET A 1 -36.90 41.47 -22.11
N ARG A 2 -37.18 40.16 -22.11
CA ARG A 2 -37.18 39.32 -20.89
C ARG A 2 -36.34 38.03 -20.99
N GLY A 3 -35.73 37.77 -22.16
CA GLY A 3 -34.93 36.56 -22.40
C GLY A 3 -33.45 36.65 -22.00
N TYR A 4 -32.91 37.84 -21.75
CA TYR A 4 -31.48 38.02 -21.46
C TYR A 4 -31.11 37.84 -19.98
N LEU A 5 -32.08 37.91 -19.06
CA LEU A 5 -31.79 37.84 -17.63
C LEU A 5 -31.57 36.39 -17.13
N ILE A 6 -32.18 35.41 -17.80
CA ILE A 6 -32.10 33.98 -17.42
C ILE A 6 -30.77 33.36 -17.91
N GLY A 7 -30.25 33.82 -19.05
CA GLY A 7 -28.96 33.36 -19.58
C GLY A 7 -27.78 33.78 -18.71
N ALA A 8 -27.80 35.02 -18.19
CA ALA A 8 -26.73 35.56 -17.37
C ALA A 8 -26.64 34.86 -15.99
N THR A 9 -27.77 34.53 -15.37
CA THR A 9 -27.78 33.84 -14.07
C THR A 9 -27.33 32.38 -14.18
N MET A 10 -27.70 31.67 -15.26
CA MET A 10 -27.17 30.33 -15.53
C MET A 10 -25.66 30.33 -15.80
N PHE A 11 -25.14 31.33 -16.52
CA PHE A 11 -23.72 31.42 -16.83
C PHE A 11 -22.88 31.70 -15.58
N ILE A 12 -23.38 32.55 -14.66
CA ILE A 12 -22.74 32.84 -13.37
C ILE A 12 -22.76 31.60 -12.46
N ALA A 13 -23.87 30.86 -12.42
CA ALA A 13 -23.97 29.63 -11.63
C ALA A 13 -23.02 28.52 -12.14
N LEU A 14 -22.88 28.37 -13.47
CA LEU A 14 -21.99 27.38 -14.08
C LEU A 14 -20.51 27.76 -13.91
N SER A 15 -20.18 29.05 -14.00
CA SER A 15 -18.80 29.53 -13.79
C SER A 15 -18.38 29.49 -12.32
N LEU A 16 -19.31 29.71 -11.38
CA LEU A 16 -19.06 29.50 -9.95
C LEU A 16 -18.86 28.02 -9.59
N SER A 17 -19.59 27.10 -10.23
CA SER A 17 -19.42 25.66 -9.98
C SER A 17 -18.15 25.10 -10.62
N ILE A 18 -17.75 25.55 -11.82
CA ILE A 18 -16.45 25.22 -12.42
C ILE A 18 -15.29 25.86 -11.61
N GLY A 19 -15.46 27.10 -11.16
CA GLY A 19 -14.51 27.78 -10.27
C GLY A 19 -14.34 27.07 -8.93
N TYR A 20 -15.43 26.57 -8.34
CA TYR A 20 -15.42 25.79 -7.10
C TYR A 20 -14.75 24.43 -7.28
N ILE A 21 -15.01 23.73 -8.38
CA ILE A 21 -14.36 22.44 -8.71
C ILE A 21 -12.86 22.65 -8.96
N LEU A 22 -12.46 23.72 -9.64
CA LEU A 22 -11.04 24.03 -9.86
C LEU A 22 -10.34 24.52 -8.59
N PHE A 23 -11.03 25.26 -7.71
CA PHE A 23 -10.48 25.70 -6.43
C PHE A 23 -10.32 24.52 -5.45
N TYR A 24 -11.28 23.60 -5.39
CA TYR A 24 -11.14 22.36 -4.61
C TYR A 24 -10.08 21.41 -5.19
N ARG A 25 -9.89 21.39 -6.52
CA ARG A 25 -8.84 20.59 -7.15
C ARG A 25 -7.44 21.19 -6.99
N LYS A 26 -7.34 22.48 -6.66
CA LYS A 26 -6.06 23.21 -6.48
C LYS A 26 -5.76 23.57 -5.02
N GLY A 27 -6.70 23.33 -4.10
CA GLY A 27 -6.65 23.73 -2.69
C GLY A 27 -6.29 22.65 -1.68
N SER A 28 -5.86 21.46 -2.11
CA SER A 28 -5.40 20.40 -1.20
C SER A 28 -4.06 19.78 -1.60
N GLN A 29 -3.16 20.57 -2.20
CA GLN A 29 -1.74 20.34 -1.90
C GLN A 29 -1.49 20.83 -0.47
N GLN A 30 -1.91 20.03 0.51
CA GLN A 30 -1.27 20.05 1.81
C GLN A 30 0.20 19.79 1.54
N VAL A 31 1.00 20.85 1.61
CA VAL A 31 2.46 20.77 1.63
C VAL A 31 2.78 20.11 2.97
N TYR A 32 2.80 18.77 2.96
CA TYR A 32 3.29 18.01 4.09
C TYR A 32 4.74 18.45 4.33
N PRO A 33 5.10 18.94 5.54
CA PRO A 33 6.44 19.40 5.84
C PRO A 33 7.42 18.25 5.57
N GLN A 34 8.31 18.41 4.58
CA GLN A 34 9.25 17.40 4.07
C GLN A 34 8.92 15.96 4.50
N ALA A 35 7.82 15.43 3.97
CA ALA A 35 7.32 14.12 4.37
C ALA A 35 8.45 13.09 4.21
N VAL A 36 8.98 12.58 5.33
CA VAL A 36 10.00 11.54 5.30
C VAL A 36 9.42 10.40 4.47
N SER A 37 10.01 10.17 3.29
CA SER A 37 9.49 9.14 2.40
C SER A 37 9.52 7.79 3.13
N VAL A 38 8.44 7.02 3.06
CA VAL A 38 8.37 5.67 3.63
C VAL A 38 9.61 4.86 3.22
N ASN A 39 10.01 4.96 1.96
CA ASN A 39 11.20 4.29 1.44
C ASN A 39 12.50 4.69 2.18
N ALA A 40 12.65 5.96 2.59
CA ALA A 40 13.79 6.40 3.40
C ALA A 40 13.75 5.79 4.81
N LEU A 41 12.57 5.73 5.46
CA LEU A 41 12.43 5.07 6.76
C LEU A 41 12.72 3.57 6.69
N LEU A 42 12.26 2.89 5.64
CA LEU A 42 12.56 1.47 5.44
C LEU A 42 14.07 1.23 5.23
N LYS A 43 14.75 2.08 4.45
CA LYS A 43 16.21 2.00 4.28
C LYS A 43 16.97 2.29 5.58
N GLN A 44 16.51 3.26 6.36
CA GLN A 44 17.07 3.54 7.68
C GLN A 44 16.88 2.36 8.63
N ALA A 45 15.68 1.75 8.64
CA ALA A 45 15.42 0.53 9.40
C ALA A 45 16.41 -0.57 9.00
N MET A 46 16.57 -0.86 7.71
CA MET A 46 17.54 -1.85 7.22
C MET A 46 18.95 -1.57 7.74
N THR A 47 19.40 -0.31 7.64
CA THR A 47 20.73 0.11 8.15
C THR A 47 20.87 -0.16 9.65
N LYS A 48 19.80 0.06 10.43
CA LYS A 48 19.78 -0.25 11.87
C LYS A 48 19.90 -1.75 12.12
N TYR A 49 19.12 -2.56 11.40
CA TYR A 49 19.19 -4.02 11.49
C TYR A 49 20.60 -4.53 11.17
N ASP A 50 21.19 -4.06 10.08
CA ASP A 50 22.53 -4.46 9.64
C ASP A 50 23.63 -4.06 10.65
N SER A 51 23.38 -3.01 11.45
CA SER A 51 24.26 -2.60 12.56
C SER A 51 24.01 -3.34 13.89
N GLY A 52 23.04 -4.25 13.94
CA GLY A 52 22.63 -4.98 15.15
C GLY A 52 21.63 -4.25 16.04
N ASP A 53 21.13 -3.07 15.63
CA ASP A 53 20.16 -2.26 16.36
C ASP A 53 18.71 -2.69 16.00
N ILE A 54 18.27 -3.81 16.58
CA ILE A 54 16.93 -4.37 16.35
C ILE A 54 15.81 -3.44 16.83
N GLN A 55 15.99 -2.79 17.99
CA GLN A 55 15.02 -1.82 18.50
C GLN A 55 14.89 -0.61 17.56
N GLY A 56 16.01 -0.09 17.05
CA GLY A 56 16.02 0.99 16.07
C GLY A 56 15.38 0.58 14.74
N PHE A 57 15.55 -0.67 14.31
CA PHE A 57 14.84 -1.23 13.15
C PHE A 57 13.32 -1.21 13.37
N LEU A 58 12.83 -1.77 14.48
CA LEU A 58 11.40 -1.84 14.79
C LEU A 58 10.80 -0.43 14.94
N HIS A 59 11.48 0.49 15.63
CA HIS A 59 11.04 1.87 15.81
C HIS A 59 10.86 2.62 14.47
N ASN A 60 11.79 2.46 13.53
CA ASN A 60 11.68 3.08 12.22
C ASN A 60 10.56 2.47 11.38
N LEU A 61 10.33 1.17 11.52
CA LEU A 61 9.19 0.52 10.87
C LEU A 61 7.85 0.98 11.44
N GLU A 62 7.72 1.09 12.76
CA GLU A 62 6.50 1.63 13.39
C GLU A 62 6.22 3.06 12.94
N LYS A 63 7.26 3.90 12.81
CA LYS A 63 7.12 5.23 12.22
C LYS A 63 6.63 5.16 10.77
N ALA A 64 7.21 4.27 9.97
CA ALA A 64 6.81 4.11 8.58
C ALA A 64 5.33 3.69 8.46
N THR A 65 4.89 2.70 9.23
CA THR A 65 3.50 2.19 9.19
C THR A 65 2.49 3.20 9.71
N ARG A 66 2.89 4.22 10.47
CA ARG A 66 2.00 5.32 10.91
C ARG A 66 1.83 6.42 9.86
N ILE A 67 2.64 6.47 8.82
CA ILE A 67 2.48 7.47 7.76
C ILE A 67 1.16 7.20 7.01
N PRO A 68 0.20 8.15 6.97
CA PRO A 68 -1.12 7.92 6.36
C PRO A 68 -1.05 7.54 4.88
N TYR A 69 -0.11 8.16 4.17
CA TYR A 69 0.06 8.02 2.74
C TYR A 69 1.38 7.32 2.42
N TRP A 70 1.27 6.11 1.89
CA TRP A 70 2.40 5.35 1.38
C TRP A 70 2.48 5.50 -0.13
N LYS A 71 3.59 6.02 -0.65
CA LYS A 71 3.99 5.68 -2.03
C LYS A 71 4.58 4.27 -2.01
N ALA A 72 4.29 3.44 -3.01
CA ALA A 72 4.85 2.10 -3.10
C ALA A 72 6.37 2.14 -2.85
N PRO A 73 6.87 1.40 -1.84
CA PRO A 73 8.30 1.38 -1.54
C PRO A 73 9.07 0.71 -2.67
N ASP A 74 10.39 0.90 -2.69
CA ASP A 74 11.23 0.09 -3.57
C ASP A 74 11.05 -1.40 -3.25
N ARG A 75 10.86 -2.22 -4.29
CA ARG A 75 10.53 -3.65 -4.14
C ARG A 75 11.64 -4.44 -3.44
N ALA A 76 12.91 -4.08 -3.68
CA ALA A 76 14.04 -4.75 -3.04
C ALA A 76 14.11 -4.36 -1.56
N VAL A 77 13.88 -3.08 -1.26
CA VAL A 77 13.79 -2.57 0.12
C VAL A 77 12.66 -3.28 0.89
N LEU A 78 11.46 -3.36 0.31
CA LEU A 78 10.32 -4.02 0.95
C LEU A 78 10.61 -5.51 1.24
N ARG A 79 11.14 -6.24 0.26
CA ARG A 79 11.52 -7.66 0.45
C ARG A 79 12.59 -7.84 1.52
N ALA A 80 13.57 -6.93 1.59
CA ALA A 80 14.60 -6.98 2.64
C ALA A 80 13.99 -6.78 4.03
N VAL A 81 13.12 -5.76 4.19
CA VAL A 81 12.39 -5.51 5.43
C VAL A 81 11.57 -6.73 5.87
N CYS A 82 10.84 -7.37 4.96
CA CYS A 82 10.07 -8.57 5.29
C CYS A 82 10.96 -9.74 5.73
N ARG A 83 12.14 -9.92 5.11
CA ARG A 83 13.11 -10.95 5.57
C ARG A 83 13.65 -10.64 6.97
N TYR A 84 13.98 -9.38 7.27
CA TYR A 84 14.47 -8.98 8.59
C TYR A 84 13.40 -9.16 9.66
N LEU A 85 12.16 -8.74 9.38
CA LEU A 85 11.02 -8.99 10.26
C LEU A 85 10.84 -10.47 10.56
N ASN A 86 11.02 -11.35 9.55
CA ASN A 86 10.91 -12.80 9.72
C ASN A 86 11.98 -13.38 10.65
N GLN A 87 13.18 -12.78 10.68
CA GLN A 87 14.32 -13.26 11.48
C GLN A 87 14.27 -12.83 12.96
N ILE A 88 13.46 -11.83 13.30
CA ILE A 88 13.34 -11.33 14.67
C ILE A 88 12.44 -12.26 15.49
N ASP A 89 12.91 -12.67 16.67
CA ASP A 89 12.13 -13.50 17.57
C ASP A 89 11.01 -12.69 18.26
N ALA A 90 9.80 -13.24 18.23
CA ALA A 90 8.65 -12.64 18.89
C ALA A 90 8.71 -12.79 20.42
N ALA A 91 9.48 -13.76 20.95
CA ALA A 91 9.67 -13.90 22.39
C ALA A 91 10.42 -12.70 22.99
N GLU A 92 11.39 -12.15 22.26
CA GLU A 92 12.14 -10.96 22.67
C GLU A 92 11.43 -9.66 22.25
N TYR A 93 10.73 -9.67 21.11
CA TYR A 93 10.03 -8.51 20.55
C TYR A 93 8.56 -8.83 20.23
N PRO A 94 7.65 -8.76 21.21
CA PRO A 94 6.25 -9.21 21.04
C PRO A 94 5.47 -8.48 19.95
N SER A 95 5.81 -7.21 19.65
CA SER A 95 5.12 -6.42 18.64
C SER A 95 5.47 -6.82 17.19
N VAL A 96 6.51 -7.61 16.97
CA VAL A 96 7.04 -7.90 15.62
C VAL A 96 6.01 -8.58 14.71
N ASN A 97 5.15 -9.43 15.27
CA ASN A 97 4.16 -10.18 14.50
C ASN A 97 3.08 -9.25 13.93
N CYS A 98 2.59 -8.31 14.75
CA CYS A 98 1.59 -7.35 14.31
C CYS A 98 2.18 -6.22 13.47
N LEU A 99 3.46 -5.89 13.68
CA LEU A 99 4.18 -5.00 12.80
C LEU A 99 4.38 -5.63 11.41
N ALA A 100 4.64 -6.93 11.32
CA ALA A 100 4.71 -7.66 10.06
C ALA A 100 3.39 -7.62 9.28
N LEU A 101 2.26 -7.84 9.95
CA LEU A 101 0.94 -7.66 9.34
C LEU A 101 0.74 -6.22 8.87
N SER A 102 1.06 -5.24 9.72
CA SER A 102 0.92 -3.81 9.40
C SER A 102 1.72 -3.41 8.15
N VAL A 103 2.96 -3.89 8.00
CA VAL A 103 3.79 -3.64 6.81
C VAL A 103 3.14 -4.22 5.57
N VAL A 104 2.59 -5.44 5.62
CA VAL A 104 1.91 -6.07 4.48
C VAL A 104 0.65 -5.29 4.09
N LEU A 105 -0.20 -4.92 5.06
CA LEU A 105 -1.42 -4.15 4.80
C LEU A 105 -1.09 -2.78 4.20
N ARG A 106 -0.12 -2.06 4.79
CA ARG A 106 0.30 -0.74 4.30
C ARG A 106 0.92 -0.80 2.91
N ALA A 107 1.78 -1.77 2.63
CA ALA A 107 2.37 -1.95 1.31
C ALA A 107 1.29 -2.29 0.27
N SER A 108 0.29 -3.09 0.63
CA SER A 108 -0.83 -3.45 -0.25
C SER A 108 -1.75 -2.27 -0.59
N CYS A 109 -1.89 -1.32 0.34
CA CYS A 109 -2.67 -0.10 0.12
C CYS A 109 -1.85 1.06 -0.46
N ALA A 110 -0.53 0.91 -0.65
CA ALA A 110 0.33 2.00 -1.12
C ALA A 110 -0.05 2.50 -2.52
N GLU A 111 0.20 3.78 -2.80
CA GLU A 111 -0.02 4.38 -4.11
C GLU A 111 0.83 3.68 -5.17
N ARG A 112 0.18 3.43 -6.31
CA ARG A 112 0.63 2.60 -7.43
C ARG A 112 2.09 2.80 -7.81
N ALA A 113 2.75 1.68 -8.09
CA ALA A 113 4.01 1.63 -8.82
C ALA A 113 3.77 1.52 -10.34
N SER A 114 4.84 1.69 -11.12
CA SER A 114 4.89 1.21 -12.50
C SER A 114 5.06 -0.32 -12.50
N ASP A 115 4.28 -1.06 -13.30
CA ASP A 115 4.23 -2.53 -13.38
C ASP A 115 3.43 -3.19 -12.23
N ASP A 116 2.13 -3.40 -12.46
CA ASP A 116 1.17 -3.87 -11.46
C ASP A 116 1.38 -5.36 -11.13
N ALA A 117 1.77 -6.17 -12.11
CA ALA A 117 1.98 -7.60 -11.91
C ALA A 117 3.22 -7.89 -11.05
N VAL A 118 4.33 -7.19 -11.30
CA VAL A 118 5.54 -7.37 -10.49
C VAL A 118 5.35 -6.85 -9.07
N GLU A 119 4.56 -5.78 -8.89
CA GLU A 119 4.20 -5.31 -7.55
C GLU A 119 3.37 -6.35 -6.79
N TYR A 120 2.34 -6.91 -7.43
CA TYR A 120 1.54 -7.97 -6.84
C TYR A 120 2.39 -9.18 -6.41
N LEU A 121 3.27 -9.65 -7.30
CA LEU A 121 4.18 -10.76 -6.99
C LEU A 121 5.18 -10.42 -5.87
N THR A 122 5.55 -9.15 -5.74
CA THR A 122 6.38 -8.69 -4.63
C THR A 122 5.65 -8.80 -3.30
N LEU A 123 4.38 -8.37 -3.25
CA LEU A 123 3.53 -8.51 -2.07
C LEU A 123 3.27 -9.98 -1.72
N CYS A 124 3.05 -10.85 -2.72
CA CYS A 124 2.98 -12.31 -2.52
C CYS A 124 4.22 -12.84 -1.80
N ALA A 125 5.41 -12.51 -2.32
CA ALA A 125 6.67 -12.97 -1.74
C ALA A 125 6.85 -12.46 -0.30
N CYS A 126 6.49 -11.20 -0.03
CA CYS A 126 6.54 -10.63 1.31
C CYS A 126 5.58 -11.34 2.28
N TYR A 127 4.35 -11.65 1.84
CA TYR A 127 3.38 -12.40 2.62
C TYR A 127 3.88 -13.82 2.92
N GLU A 128 4.42 -14.53 1.93
CA GLU A 128 4.97 -15.89 2.11
C GLU A 128 6.08 -15.91 3.17
N VAL A 129 6.98 -14.93 3.14
CA VAL A 129 8.06 -14.79 4.13
C VAL A 129 7.52 -14.49 5.52
N LEU A 130 6.42 -13.73 5.64
CA LEU A 130 5.84 -13.30 6.91
C LEU A 130 4.67 -14.17 7.38
N ASN A 131 4.36 -15.26 6.68
CA ASN A 131 3.14 -16.03 6.85
C ASN A 131 2.89 -16.46 8.31
N ALA A 132 3.90 -17.05 8.95
CA ALA A 132 3.80 -17.51 10.34
C ALA A 132 3.59 -16.36 11.34
N LYS A 133 4.21 -15.21 11.08
CA LYS A 133 4.08 -14.01 11.92
C LYS A 133 2.68 -13.41 11.80
N ILE A 134 2.16 -13.35 10.58
CA ILE A 134 0.81 -12.86 10.31
C ILE A 134 -0.23 -13.79 10.94
N LEU A 135 -0.10 -15.11 10.77
CA LEU A 135 -0.96 -16.10 11.43
C LEU A 135 -0.97 -15.94 12.95
N SER A 136 0.19 -15.66 13.54
CA SER A 136 0.33 -15.49 14.99
C SER A 136 -0.23 -14.16 15.52
N CYS A 137 -0.29 -13.11 14.68
CA CYS A 137 -0.94 -11.85 15.07
C CYS A 137 -2.45 -11.91 14.88
N ASP A 138 -2.91 -12.36 13.70
CA ASP A 138 -4.33 -12.38 13.34
C ASP A 138 -4.64 -13.52 12.36
N ALA A 139 -5.33 -14.54 12.85
CA ALA A 139 -5.72 -15.72 12.09
C ALA A 139 -6.77 -15.43 11.00
N GLN A 140 -7.64 -14.44 11.22
CA GLN A 140 -8.68 -14.05 10.24
C GLN A 140 -8.06 -13.28 9.09
N ALA A 141 -7.23 -12.28 9.37
CA ALA A 141 -6.48 -11.55 8.36
C ALA A 141 -5.59 -12.50 7.56
N HIS A 142 -4.90 -13.43 8.25
CA HIS A 142 -4.14 -14.50 7.60
C HIS A 142 -4.98 -15.30 6.61
N ALA A 143 -6.15 -15.81 7.03
CA ALA A 143 -7.00 -16.65 6.17
C ALA A 143 -7.47 -15.91 4.90
N LEU A 144 -7.84 -14.64 5.04
CA LEU A 144 -8.26 -13.78 3.94
C LEU A 144 -7.12 -13.53 2.95
N LEU A 145 -5.95 -13.11 3.45
CA LEU A 145 -4.77 -12.85 2.63
C LEU A 145 -4.26 -14.13 1.94
N SER A 146 -4.21 -15.25 2.67
CA SER A 146 -3.79 -16.56 2.14
C SER A 146 -4.64 -16.99 0.94
N LYS A 147 -5.96 -16.85 1.07
CA LYS A 147 -6.92 -17.16 0.01
C LYS A 147 -6.70 -16.24 -1.21
N HIS A 148 -6.53 -14.95 -0.98
CA HIS A 148 -6.32 -13.99 -2.05
C HIS A 148 -5.02 -14.28 -2.82
N PHE A 149 -3.88 -14.38 -2.13
CA PHE A 149 -2.58 -14.61 -2.77
C PHE A 149 -2.50 -15.97 -3.48
N SER A 150 -3.01 -17.05 -2.87
CA SER A 150 -3.01 -18.37 -3.52
C SER A 150 -3.87 -18.41 -4.79
N SER A 151 -5.00 -17.69 -4.81
CA SER A 151 -5.84 -17.52 -6.00
C SER A 151 -5.17 -16.67 -7.07
N GLY A 152 -4.58 -15.54 -6.68
CA GLY A 152 -3.92 -14.62 -7.60
C GLY A 152 -2.71 -15.24 -8.32
N VAL A 153 -1.87 -15.99 -7.60
CA VAL A 153 -0.75 -16.71 -8.21
C VAL A 153 -1.23 -17.74 -9.25
N LYS A 154 -2.34 -18.44 -8.99
CA LYS A 154 -2.94 -19.37 -9.96
C LYS A 154 -3.45 -18.63 -11.20
N ARG A 155 -4.12 -17.49 -11.02
CA ARG A 155 -4.62 -16.64 -12.13
C ARG A 155 -3.49 -16.15 -13.02
N LEU A 156 -2.41 -15.62 -12.44
CA LEU A 156 -1.24 -15.16 -13.20
C LEU A 156 -0.55 -16.31 -13.95
N LYS A 157 -0.40 -17.49 -13.32
CA LYS A 157 0.19 -18.68 -13.97
C LYS A 157 -0.66 -19.22 -15.12
N ALA A 158 -1.97 -18.98 -15.12
CA ALA A 158 -2.87 -19.47 -16.16
C ALA A 158 -2.82 -18.64 -17.46
N ILE A 159 -2.17 -17.47 -17.44
CA ILE A 159 -2.03 -16.61 -18.62
C ILE A 159 -1.12 -17.31 -19.63
N LYS A 160 -1.65 -17.56 -20.84
CA LYS A 160 -0.93 -18.28 -21.88
C LYS A 160 0.07 -17.35 -22.57
N ARG A 161 1.31 -17.83 -22.69
CA ARG A 161 2.30 -17.18 -23.54
C ARG A 161 2.13 -17.64 -24.98
N HIS A 162 2.03 -16.69 -25.90
CA HIS A 162 2.01 -16.94 -27.33
C HIS A 162 3.43 -16.77 -27.91
N THR A 163 3.72 -17.41 -29.04
CA THR A 163 5.04 -17.33 -29.68
C THR A 163 5.19 -16.07 -30.53
N GLY A 164 6.41 -15.56 -30.62
CA GLY A 164 6.75 -14.38 -31.43
C GLY A 164 6.49 -13.04 -30.73
N PHE A 165 6.98 -11.97 -31.35
CA PHE A 165 6.98 -10.62 -30.78
C PHE A 165 5.59 -10.11 -30.36
N VAL A 166 4.58 -10.28 -31.22
CA VAL A 166 3.19 -9.90 -30.90
C VAL A 166 2.64 -10.74 -29.74
N GLY A 167 3.01 -12.03 -29.70
CA GLY A 167 2.63 -12.92 -28.60
C GLY A 167 3.19 -12.49 -27.24
N ASP A 168 4.44 -12.05 -27.21
CA ASP A 168 5.09 -11.51 -26.01
C ASP A 168 4.44 -10.20 -25.55
N GLN A 169 4.04 -9.33 -26.49
CA GLN A 169 3.31 -8.10 -26.16
C GLN A 169 1.93 -8.39 -25.57
N ILE A 170 1.17 -9.31 -26.16
CA ILE A 170 -0.15 -9.74 -25.64
C ILE A 170 0.02 -10.32 -24.24
N TYR A 171 1.00 -11.19 -24.03
CA TYR A 171 1.28 -11.79 -22.74
C TYR A 171 1.59 -10.74 -21.66
N THR A 172 2.44 -9.77 -22.00
CA THR A 172 2.80 -8.67 -21.09
C THR A 172 1.58 -7.84 -20.71
N TRP A 173 0.75 -7.47 -21.70
CA TRP A 173 -0.47 -6.70 -21.46
C TRP A 173 -1.49 -7.47 -20.61
N GLN A 174 -1.72 -8.75 -20.90
CA GLN A 174 -2.63 -9.59 -20.11
C GLN A 174 -2.15 -9.74 -18.67
N THR A 175 -0.84 -9.93 -18.49
CA THR A 175 -0.22 -10.08 -17.17
C THR A 175 -0.35 -8.80 -16.34
N ASP A 176 -0.05 -7.63 -16.91
CA ASP A 176 -0.21 -6.35 -16.22
C ASP A 176 -1.69 -6.05 -15.90
N SER A 177 -2.59 -6.30 -16.86
CA SER A 177 -4.04 -6.14 -16.67
C SER A 177 -4.58 -7.02 -15.54
N GLU A 178 -4.13 -8.27 -15.45
CA GLU A 178 -4.53 -9.17 -14.38
C GLU A 178 -3.91 -8.80 -13.03
N GLY A 179 -2.62 -8.41 -13.03
CA GLY A 179 -1.93 -7.87 -11.85
C GLY A 179 -2.66 -6.66 -11.27
N ARG A 180 -3.13 -5.74 -12.12
CA ARG A 180 -3.92 -4.58 -11.71
C ARG A 180 -5.21 -4.96 -10.99
N LYS A 181 -5.96 -5.93 -11.53
CA LYS A 181 -7.20 -6.40 -10.91
C LYS A 181 -6.91 -7.01 -9.54
N LEU A 182 -5.89 -7.86 -9.46
CA LEU A 182 -5.48 -8.51 -8.22
C LEU A 182 -5.05 -7.49 -7.16
N LEU A 183 -4.29 -6.45 -7.52
CA LEU A 183 -3.94 -5.36 -6.60
C LEU A 183 -5.16 -4.58 -6.12
N MET A 184 -6.13 -4.31 -7.00
CA MET A 184 -7.36 -3.62 -6.61
C MET A 184 -8.20 -4.44 -5.64
N GLU A 185 -8.38 -5.73 -5.92
CA GLU A 185 -9.04 -6.69 -5.03
C GLU A 185 -8.32 -6.79 -3.68
N LEU A 186 -6.98 -6.86 -3.70
CA LEU A 186 -6.16 -6.90 -2.49
C LEU A 186 -6.31 -5.62 -1.66
N ARG A 187 -6.31 -4.45 -2.28
CA ARG A 187 -6.49 -3.18 -1.57
C ARG A 187 -7.83 -3.12 -0.85
N GLN A 188 -8.92 -3.49 -1.53
CA GLN A 188 -10.25 -3.54 -0.90
C GLN A 188 -10.28 -4.51 0.28
N LEU A 189 -9.63 -5.67 0.13
CA LEU A 189 -9.49 -6.63 1.22
C LEU A 189 -8.71 -6.02 2.40
N CYS A 190 -7.58 -5.39 2.15
CA CYS A 190 -6.76 -4.78 3.18
C CYS A 190 -7.44 -3.59 3.88
N GLU A 191 -8.25 -2.80 3.16
CA GLU A 191 -9.08 -1.74 3.76
C GLU A 191 -10.06 -2.36 4.77
N SER A 192 -10.81 -3.40 4.39
CA SER A 192 -11.73 -4.08 5.32
C SER A 192 -11.04 -4.74 6.53
N ILE A 193 -9.82 -5.27 6.35
CA ILE A 193 -9.02 -5.79 7.47
C ILE A 193 -8.56 -4.62 8.36
N THR A 194 -8.15 -3.51 7.77
CA THR A 194 -7.65 -2.34 8.51
C THR A 194 -8.74 -1.69 9.35
N ASP A 195 -9.94 -1.55 8.79
CA ASP A 195 -11.12 -1.03 9.51
C ASP A 195 -11.49 -1.95 10.69
N ALA A 196 -11.33 -3.27 10.54
CA ALA A 196 -11.51 -4.22 11.64
C ALA A 196 -10.41 -4.15 12.71
N LEU A 197 -9.24 -3.61 12.35
CA LEU A 197 -8.05 -3.50 13.19
C LEU A 197 -7.84 -2.08 13.76
N GLU A 198 -8.85 -1.19 13.71
CA GLU A 198 -8.84 0.25 14.08
C GLU A 198 -8.11 0.60 15.40
N VAL A 199 -7.81 -0.38 16.26
CA VAL A 199 -7.06 -0.24 17.51
C VAL A 199 -5.55 0.03 17.32
N TRP A 200 -4.92 -0.36 16.20
CA TRP A 200 -3.44 -0.35 16.08
C TRP A 200 -2.86 0.75 15.18
N LEU A 201 -3.68 1.38 14.33
CA LEU A 201 -3.23 2.36 13.33
C LEU A 201 -3.75 3.78 13.57
N ALA A 202 -4.48 4.01 14.67
CA ALA A 202 -4.96 5.34 15.02
C ALA A 202 -3.78 6.32 15.20
N PRO A 203 -3.83 7.51 14.57
CA PRO A 203 -2.86 8.56 14.88
C PRO A 203 -3.01 8.94 16.36
N VAL A 204 -1.89 9.12 17.06
CA VAL A 204 -1.89 9.71 18.41
C VAL A 204 -2.58 11.08 18.27
N PRO A 205 -3.63 11.40 19.05
CA PRO A 205 -4.17 12.74 19.05
C PRO A 205 -3.02 13.69 19.34
N GLU A 206 -2.83 14.70 18.50
CA GLU A 206 -1.84 15.75 18.74
C GLU A 206 -2.12 16.30 20.14
N SER A 207 -1.32 15.87 21.12
CA SER A 207 -1.38 16.43 22.45
C SER A 207 -1.06 17.90 22.29
N GLY A 208 -2.05 18.74 22.55
CA GLY A 208 -2.02 20.18 22.30
C GLY A 208 -0.70 20.81 22.72
N ARG A 209 -0.15 21.62 21.82
CA ARG A 209 0.72 22.72 22.18
C ARG A 209 -0.14 23.92 22.58
#